data_AF-A0A927BHU4-F1
#
_entry.id   AF-A0A927BHU4-F1
#
_cell.length_a   1.000
_cell.length_b   1.000
_cell.length_c   1.000
_cell.angle_alpha   90.00
_cell.angle_beta   90.00
_cell.angle_gamma   90.00
#
_symmetry.space_group_name_H-M   'P 1'
#
loop_
_entity.id
_entity.type
_entity.pdbx_description
1 polymer ?
#
loop_
_entity_poly.entity_id
_entity_poly.type
_entity_poly.pdbx_seq_one_letter_code
_entity_poly.pdbx_strand_id
1 'polypeptide(L)'
;MSVQPSESEACRYYLNLVGKFRQDHCVGFFKSKNAADELQTIFQQRGMEVITDQIPYGGPSDPRYRVFVVGKNIFAARDLLGKVPLVDDE
;
A
#
# COMPACT_ATOMS: atom_id res chain seq x y z
N MET A 1 2.59 -19.70 39.24
CA MET A 1 3.13 -18.39 38.85
C MET A 1 3.18 -18.34 37.33
N SER A 2 2.54 -17.34 36.70
CA SER A 2 2.67 -17.12 35.25
C SER A 2 3.99 -16.44 34.98
N VAL A 3 4.88 -17.08 34.22
CA VAL A 3 6.09 -16.45 33.69
C VAL A 3 5.65 -15.53 32.56
N GLN A 4 5.88 -14.23 32.72
CA GLN A 4 5.65 -13.27 31.63
C GLN A 4 6.86 -13.29 30.70
N PRO A 5 6.66 -13.19 29.37
CA PRO A 5 7.75 -13.06 28.43
C PRO A 5 8.53 -11.77 28.70
N SER A 6 9.84 -11.82 28.49
CA SER A 6 10.66 -10.61 28.45
C SER A 6 10.21 -9.69 27.30
N GLU A 7 10.52 -8.40 27.40
CA GLU A 7 10.25 -7.44 26.32
C GLU A 7 10.83 -7.92 24.98
N SER A 8 12.06 -8.44 24.98
CA SER A 8 12.72 -9.01 23.80
C SER A 8 11.94 -10.16 23.16
N GLU A 9 11.31 -11.02 23.97
CA GLU A 9 10.47 -12.11 23.48
C GLU A 9 9.15 -11.60 22.93
N ALA A 10 8.52 -10.63 23.61
CA ALA A 10 7.31 -9.98 23.14
C ALA A 10 7.53 -9.26 21.79
N CYS A 11 8.62 -8.49 21.65
CA CYS A 11 8.97 -7.81 20.42
C CYS A 11 9.24 -8.78 19.27
N ARG A 12 9.98 -9.88 19.53
CA ARG A 12 10.26 -10.90 18.52
C ARG A 12 9.01 -11.62 18.07
N TYR A 13 8.13 -11.98 19.02
CA TYR A 13 6.85 -12.60 18.71
C TYR A 13 6.00 -11.67 17.84
N TYR A 14 5.88 -10.39 18.23
CA TYR A 14 5.14 -9.39 17.48
C TYR A 14 5.69 -9.25 16.05
N LEU A 15 7.01 -9.07 15.90
CA LEU A 15 7.64 -8.91 14.58
C LEU A 15 7.40 -10.14 13.69
N ASN A 16 7.53 -11.35 14.25
CA ASN A 16 7.30 -12.59 13.52
C ASN A 16 5.84 -12.79 13.14
N LEU A 17 4.90 -12.37 13.98
CA LEU A 17 3.48 -12.46 13.68
C LEU A 17 3.11 -11.46 12.60
N VAL A 18 3.48 -10.18 12.78
CA VAL A 18 3.13 -9.10 11.86
C VAL A 18 3.82 -9.28 10.51
N GLY A 19 5.08 -9.72 10.50
CA GLY A 19 5.84 -9.95 9.28
C GLY A 19 5.32 -11.09 8.39
N LYS A 20 4.38 -11.92 8.90
CA LYS A 20 3.71 -12.95 8.08
C LYS A 20 2.57 -12.40 7.25
N PHE A 21 2.01 -11.25 7.60
CA PHE A 21 0.90 -10.68 6.85
C PHE A 21 1.45 -9.91 5.64
N ARG A 22 0.79 -10.10 4.49
CA ARG A 22 1.04 -9.24 3.33
C ARG A 22 0.69 -7.80 3.72
N GLN A 23 1.60 -6.88 3.46
CA GLN A 23 1.41 -5.46 3.74
C GLN A 23 1.16 -4.74 2.42
N ASP A 24 -0.08 -4.29 2.21
CA ASP A 24 -0.45 -3.53 1.03
C ASP A 24 -0.43 -2.04 1.37
N HIS A 25 0.39 -1.28 0.68
CA HIS A 25 0.58 0.16 0.92
C HIS A 25 -0.08 0.96 -0.20
N CYS A 26 -1.13 1.73 0.13
CA CYS A 26 -1.80 2.61 -0.82
C CYS A 26 -0.85 3.74 -1.23
N VAL A 27 -0.52 3.80 -2.51
CA VAL A 27 0.39 4.78 -3.11
C VAL A 27 -0.29 5.66 -4.16
N GLY A 28 -1.52 5.34 -4.56
CA GLY A 28 -2.36 6.17 -5.40
C GLY A 28 -3.83 6.07 -5.00
N PHE A 29 -4.53 7.20 -5.03
CA PHE A 29 -5.95 7.31 -4.72
C PHE A 29 -6.59 8.34 -5.66
N PHE A 30 -7.22 7.87 -6.73
CA PHE A 30 -7.62 8.70 -7.86
C PHE A 30 -9.12 8.67 -8.12
N LYS A 31 -9.68 9.77 -8.65
CA LYS A 31 -10.99 9.77 -9.35
C LYS A 31 -10.85 9.19 -10.76
N SER A 32 -9.74 9.46 -11.41
CA SER A 32 -9.41 9.04 -12.77
C SER A 32 -8.88 7.61 -12.80
N LYS A 33 -9.55 6.73 -13.55
CA LYS A 33 -9.03 5.40 -13.85
C LYS A 33 -7.70 5.47 -14.59
N ASN A 34 -7.57 6.41 -15.53
CA ASN A 34 -6.36 6.54 -16.35
C ASN A 34 -5.14 6.90 -15.49
N ALA A 35 -5.30 7.80 -14.51
CA ALA A 35 -4.21 8.14 -13.59
C ALA A 35 -3.76 6.92 -12.77
N ALA A 36 -4.71 6.07 -12.34
CA ALA A 36 -4.40 4.81 -11.67
C ALA A 36 -3.67 3.82 -12.59
N ASP A 37 -4.12 3.65 -13.83
CA ASP A 37 -3.53 2.75 -14.82
C ASP A 37 -2.10 3.20 -15.21
N GLU A 38 -1.87 4.51 -15.34
CA GLU A 38 -0.55 5.09 -15.60
C GLU A 38 0.42 4.79 -14.45
N LEU A 39 -0.01 5.03 -13.20
CA LEU A 39 0.82 4.75 -12.04
C LEU A 39 1.11 3.24 -11.92
N GLN A 40 0.12 2.40 -12.17
CA GLN A 40 0.30 0.95 -12.19
C GLN A 40 1.35 0.53 -13.23
N THR A 41 1.27 1.08 -14.44
CA THR A 41 2.22 0.81 -15.53
C THR A 41 3.65 1.21 -15.14
N ILE A 42 3.82 2.39 -14.55
CA ILE A 42 5.12 2.91 -14.08
C ILE A 42 5.80 1.94 -13.10
N PHE A 43 5.03 1.40 -12.15
CA PHE A 43 5.56 0.46 -11.16
C PHE A 43 5.81 -0.94 -11.74
N GLN A 44 4.91 -1.45 -12.59
CA GLN A 44 5.10 -2.74 -13.25
C GLN A 44 6.35 -2.76 -14.15
N GLN A 45 6.62 -1.68 -14.88
CA GLN A 45 7.83 -1.53 -15.69
C GLN A 45 9.13 -1.57 -14.86
N ARG A 46 9.04 -1.29 -13.56
CA ARG A 46 10.15 -1.37 -12.59
C ARG A 46 10.21 -2.72 -11.87
N GLY A 47 9.37 -3.68 -12.26
CA GLY A 47 9.31 -5.01 -11.66
C GLY A 47 8.67 -5.04 -10.26
N MET A 48 7.92 -3.99 -9.90
CA MET A 48 7.22 -3.95 -8.61
C MET A 48 5.91 -4.72 -8.70
N GLU A 49 5.57 -5.45 -7.63
CA GLU A 49 4.23 -6.02 -7.45
C GLU A 49 3.26 -4.89 -7.10
N VAL A 50 2.19 -4.78 -7.89
CA VAL A 50 1.18 -3.71 -7.81
C VAL A 50 -0.20 -4.33 -7.82
N ILE A 51 -1.07 -3.83 -6.95
CA ILE A 51 -2.48 -4.20 -6.88
C ILE A 51 -3.30 -2.93 -7.11
N THR A 52 -4.29 -2.99 -8.00
CA THR A 52 -5.21 -1.89 -8.26
C THR A 52 -6.63 -2.37 -7.98
N ASP A 53 -7.42 -1.55 -7.28
CA ASP A 53 -8.85 -1.80 -7.10
C ASP A 53 -9.70 -0.53 -7.27
N GLN A 54 -11.02 -0.72 -7.23
CA GLN A 54 -12.01 0.35 -7.33
C GLN A 54 -13.01 0.20 -6.18
N ILE A 55 -13.31 1.31 -5.50
CA ILE A 55 -14.31 1.36 -4.41
C ILE A 55 -15.35 2.46 -4.66
N PRO A 56 -16.61 2.31 -4.22
CA PRO A 56 -17.62 3.37 -4.26
C PRO A 56 -17.44 4.33 -3.07
N TYR A 57 -16.54 5.30 -3.18
CA TYR A 57 -16.14 6.15 -2.04
C TYR A 57 -17.26 7.12 -1.62
N GLY A 58 -17.80 7.89 -2.57
CA GLY A 58 -18.96 8.78 -2.37
C GLY A 58 -20.29 8.14 -2.82
N GLY A 59 -20.28 6.84 -3.10
CA GLY A 59 -21.41 6.10 -3.68
C GLY A 59 -21.10 5.54 -5.08
N PRO A 60 -22.08 4.92 -5.77
CA PRO A 60 -21.86 4.27 -7.06
C PRO A 60 -21.36 5.22 -8.17
N SER A 61 -21.66 6.52 -8.07
CA SER A 61 -21.26 7.55 -9.03
C SER A 61 -19.97 8.30 -8.65
N ASP A 62 -19.35 8.00 -7.51
CA ASP A 62 -18.05 8.56 -7.10
C ASP A 62 -17.09 7.41 -6.76
N PRO A 63 -16.63 6.67 -7.77
CA PRO A 63 -15.64 5.63 -7.57
C PRO A 63 -14.27 6.24 -7.27
N ARG A 64 -13.47 5.52 -6.49
CA ARG A 64 -12.04 5.80 -6.32
C ARG A 64 -11.23 4.59 -6.73
N TYR A 65 -10.21 4.87 -7.53
CA TYR A 65 -9.25 3.90 -8.03
C TYR A 65 -8.02 3.96 -7.14
N ARG A 66 -7.71 2.86 -6.47
CA ARG A 66 -6.61 2.79 -5.50
C ARG A 66 -5.51 1.92 -6.06
N VAL A 67 -4.27 2.38 -5.93
CA VAL A 67 -3.07 1.66 -6.36
C VAL A 67 -2.24 1.33 -5.13
N PHE A 68 -1.87 0.07 -4.97
CA PHE A 68 -1.11 -0.45 -3.85
C PHE A 68 0.18 -1.09 -4.31
N VAL A 69 1.22 -0.98 -3.47
CA VAL A 69 2.46 -1.75 -3.60
C VAL A 69 2.63 -2.66 -2.38
N VAL A 70 3.32 -3.79 -2.57
CA VAL A 70 3.45 -4.82 -1.53
C VAL A 70 4.76 -4.71 -0.75
N GLY A 71 4.66 -4.74 0.58
CA GLY A 71 5.78 -4.82 1.51
C GLY A 71 6.82 -3.72 1.28
N LYS A 72 8.08 -4.12 1.09
CA LYS A 72 9.20 -3.18 0.98
C LYS A 72 9.15 -2.28 -0.26
N ASN A 73 8.28 -2.56 -1.23
CA ASN A 73 8.10 -1.70 -2.42
C ASN A 73 7.60 -0.29 -2.06
N ILE A 74 7.06 -0.08 -0.84
CA ILE A 74 6.72 1.27 -0.36
C ILE A 74 7.93 2.21 -0.27
N PHE A 75 9.13 1.69 0.00
CA PHE A 75 10.33 2.53 0.05
C PHE A 75 10.70 3.00 -1.36
N ALA A 76 10.73 2.10 -2.34
CA ALA A 76 10.97 2.45 -3.74
C ALA A 76 9.88 3.41 -4.28
N ALA A 77 8.62 3.22 -3.89
CA ALA A 77 7.54 4.13 -4.27
C ALA A 77 7.73 5.54 -3.70
N ARG A 78 8.15 5.67 -2.44
CA ARG A 78 8.47 6.97 -1.82
C ARG A 78 9.70 7.63 -2.44
N ASP A 79 10.73 6.86 -2.73
CA ASP A 79 11.93 7.38 -3.39
C ASP A 79 11.61 7.92 -4.79
N LEU A 80 10.71 7.26 -5.52
CA LEU A 80 10.30 7.66 -6.86
C LEU A 80 9.35 8.87 -6.86
N LEU A 81 8.35 8.88 -5.98
CA LEU A 81 7.22 9.83 -6.03
C LEU A 81 7.30 10.93 -4.97
N GLY A 82 8.22 10.81 -4.01
CA GLY A 82 8.25 11.62 -2.81
C GLY A 82 7.09 11.28 -1.87
N LYS A 83 6.04 12.11 -1.90
CA LYS A 83 4.87 11.94 -1.03
C LYS A 83 3.85 11.00 -1.68
N VAL A 84 3.40 10.03 -0.90
CA VAL A 84 2.32 9.09 -1.26
C VAL A 84 1.22 9.13 -0.18
N PRO A 85 -0.04 8.80 -0.52
CA PRO A 85 -0.53 8.47 -1.86
C PRO A 85 -0.59 9.69 -2.78
N LEU A 86 -0.39 9.46 -4.08
CA LEU A 86 -0.73 10.44 -5.10
C LEU A 86 -2.25 10.55 -5.23
N VAL A 87 -2.72 11.74 -5.56
CA VAL A 87 -4.11 12.06 -5.86
C VAL A 87 -4.16 12.86 -7.15
N ASP A 88 -5.25 12.77 -7.90
CA ASP A 88 -5.51 13.69 -9.00
C ASP A 88 -6.15 14.98 -8.49
N ASP A 89 -5.87 16.08 -9.19
CA ASP A 89 -6.55 17.35 -8.95
C ASP A 89 -8.05 17.19 -9.28
N GLU A 90 -8.91 17.87 -8.52
CA GLU A 90 -10.37 17.73 -8.62
C GLU A 90 -10.97 18.15 -9.95
#